data_AF-A0A532TNJ5-F1
#
_entry.id   AF-A0A532TNJ5-F1
#
_cell.length_a   1.000
_cell.length_b   1.000
_cell.length_c   1.000
_cell.angle_alpha   90.00
_cell.angle_beta   90.00
_cell.angle_gamma   90.00
#
_symmetry.space_group_name_H-M   'P 1'
#
loop_
_entity.id
_entity.type
_entity.pdbx_description
1 polymer ?
#
loop_
_entity_poly.entity_id
_entity_poly.type
_entity_poly.pdbx_seq_one_letter_code
_entity_poly.pdbx_strand_id
1 'polypeptide(L)' 'MDKQDKDILKLSKLCKHWADHNDSHKENFLKWRDIAKEKGLKSIAEKLDNAIKLLDKSNEFLLAANKELELN' A
#
# COMPACT_ATOMS: atom_id res chain seq x y z
N MET A 1 -20.11 -17.67 -17.24
CA MET A 1 -19.11 -16.68 -16.82
C MET A 1 -17.83 -17.01 -17.54
N ASP A 2 -17.48 -16.13 -18.48
CA ASP A 2 -16.30 -16.29 -19.32
C ASP A 2 -15.03 -16.22 -18.44
N LYS A 3 -13.92 -16.80 -18.89
CA LYS A 3 -12.68 -16.82 -18.09
C LYS A 3 -12.17 -15.40 -17.79
N GLN A 4 -12.43 -14.48 -18.73
CA GLN A 4 -12.08 -13.06 -18.66
C GLN A 4 -12.76 -12.35 -17.47
N ASP A 5 -14.00 -12.70 -17.14
CA ASP A 5 -14.74 -12.13 -15.99
C ASP A 5 -14.13 -12.54 -14.64
N LYS A 6 -13.60 -13.77 -14.56
CA LYS A 6 -13.00 -14.28 -13.32
C LYS A 6 -11.67 -13.61 -12.99
N ASP A 7 -10.86 -13.35 -14.01
CA ASP A 7 -9.57 -12.68 -13.83
C ASP A 7 -9.76 -11.21 -13.43
N ILE A 8 -10.73 -10.51 -14.03
CA ILE A 8 -11.11 -9.13 -13.66
C ILE A 8 -11.63 -9.06 -12.22
N LEU A 9 -12.54 -9.97 -11.83
CA LEU A 9 -13.05 -10.04 -10.46
C LEU A 9 -11.93 -10.32 -9.45
N LYS A 10 -11.00 -11.20 -9.81
CA LYS A 10 -9.84 -11.51 -8.96
C LYS A 10 -8.93 -10.29 -8.84
N LEU A 11 -8.66 -9.58 -9.93
CA LEU A 11 -7.83 -8.37 -9.91
C LEU A 11 -8.44 -7.29 -9.02
N SER A 12 -9.74 -7.04 -9.10
CA SER A 12 -10.43 -6.08 -8.23
C SER A 12 -10.20 -6.40 -6.74
N LYS A 13 -10.39 -7.68 -6.35
CA LYS A 13 -10.12 -8.13 -4.97
C LYS A 13 -8.66 -8.00 -4.56
N LEU A 14 -7.74 -8.26 -5.48
CA LEU A 14 -6.30 -8.12 -5.22
C LEU A 14 -5.89 -6.67 -5.01
N CYS A 15 -6.42 -5.72 -5.80
CA CYS A 15 -6.15 -4.30 -5.62
C CYS A 15 -6.50 -3.84 -4.20
N LYS A 16 -7.70 -4.18 -3.71
CA LYS A 16 -8.10 -3.90 -2.33
C LYS A 16 -7.21 -4.61 -1.31
N HIS A 17 -6.94 -5.91 -1.51
CA HIS A 17 -6.10 -6.69 -0.59
C HIS A 17 -4.67 -6.13 -0.46
N TRP A 18 -4.06 -5.69 -1.56
CA TRP A 18 -2.73 -5.10 -1.52
C TRP A 18 -2.72 -3.74 -0.82
N ALA A 19 -3.75 -2.91 -1.01
CA ALA A 19 -3.88 -1.65 -0.27
C ALA A 19 -4.00 -1.90 1.24
N ASP A 20 -4.88 -2.83 1.64
CA ASP A 20 -5.06 -3.24 3.03
C ASP A 20 -3.74 -3.82 3.63
N HIS A 21 -2.96 -4.55 2.83
CA HIS A 21 -1.68 -5.10 3.28
C HIS A 21 -0.58 -4.04 3.46
N ASN A 22 -0.56 -3.03 2.58
CA ASN A 22 0.37 -1.92 2.69
C ASN A 22 0.20 -1.13 3.99
N ASP A 23 -1.01 -1.03 4.53
CA ASP A 23 -1.26 -0.40 5.83
C ASP A 23 -0.54 -1.15 6.97
N SER A 24 -0.55 -2.49 6.93
CA SER A 24 0.22 -3.31 7.88
C SER A 24 1.74 -3.10 7.75
N HIS A 25 2.25 -2.94 6.53
CA HIS A 25 3.66 -2.60 6.31
C HIS A 25 4.00 -1.19 6.83
N LYS A 26 3.10 -0.22 6.60
CA LYS A 26 3.24 1.16 7.06
C LYS A 26 3.35 1.23 8.58
N GLU A 27 2.51 0.51 9.32
CA GLU A 27 2.58 0.45 10.79
C GLU A 27 3.97 -0.02 11.28
N ASN A 28 4.52 -1.07 10.65
CA ASN A 28 5.84 -1.56 11.00
C ASN A 28 6.95 -0.55 10.62
N PHE A 29 6.83 0.12 9.47
CA PHE A 29 7.79 1.14 9.05
C PHE A 29 7.76 2.36 9.97
N LEU A 30 6.57 2.79 10.41
CA LEU A 30 6.40 3.88 11.38
C LEU A 30 7.14 3.56 12.68
N LYS A 31 6.94 2.36 13.23
CA LYS A 31 7.64 1.90 14.43
C LYS A 31 9.16 1.99 14.28
N TRP A 32 9.72 1.47 13.18
CA TRP A 32 11.17 1.46 12.98
C TRP A 32 11.74 2.82 12.64
N ARG A 33 10.96 3.68 11.97
CA ARG A 33 11.31 5.06 11.73
C ARG A 33 11.44 5.81 13.06
N ASP A 34 10.53 5.59 13.99
CA ASP A 34 10.54 6.28 15.29
C ASP A 34 11.75 5.82 16.13
N ILE A 35 12.03 4.51 16.14
CA ILE A 35 13.28 3.99 16.71
C ILE A 35 14.52 4.62 16.04
N ALA A 36 14.54 4.75 14.71
CA ALA A 36 15.66 5.39 14.00
C ALA A 36 15.82 6.87 14.40
N LYS A 37 14.71 7.60 14.60
CA LYS A 37 14.72 9.00 15.10
C LYS A 37 15.30 9.06 16.51
N GLU A 38 14.86 8.19 17.41
CA GLU A 38 15.36 8.10 18.80
C GLU A 38 16.86 7.78 18.86
N LYS A 39 17.37 6.96 17.93
CA LYS A 39 18.79 6.61 17.83
C LYS A 39 19.64 7.64 17.07
N GLY A 40 19.06 8.77 16.65
CA GLY A 40 19.77 9.81 15.90
C GLY A 40 20.12 9.43 14.45
N LEU A 41 19.54 8.35 13.92
CA LEU A 41 19.77 7.86 12.55
C LEU A 41 18.91 8.63 11.53
N LYS A 42 19.09 9.95 11.46
CA LYS A 42 18.23 10.87 10.69
C LYS A 42 18.04 10.44 9.22
N SER A 43 19.12 10.11 8.52
CA SER A 43 19.05 9.70 7.10
C SER A 43 18.32 8.36 6.88
N ILE A 44 18.25 7.49 7.90
CA ILE A 44 17.48 6.24 7.82
C ILE A 44 16.01 6.52 8.08
N ALA A 45 15.70 7.34 9.09
CA ALA A 45 14.34 7.78 9.36
C ALA A 45 13.71 8.49 8.16
N GLU A 46 14.46 9.35 7.46
CA GLU A 46 14.00 10.00 6.23
C GLU A 46 13.67 9.02 5.11
N LYS A 47 14.48 7.97 4.92
CA LYS A 47 14.20 6.93 3.92
C LYS A 47 12.93 6.15 4.26
N LEU A 48 12.71 5.87 5.54
CA LEU A 48 11.47 5.21 6.00
C LEU A 48 10.25 6.12 5.83
N ASP A 49 10.37 7.42 6.15
CA ASP A 49 9.30 8.40 5.87
C ASP A 49 8.96 8.44 4.38
N ASN A 50 9.96 8.39 3.49
CA ASN A 50 9.72 8.34 2.05
C ASN A 50 9.08 7.02 1.60
N ALA A 51 9.50 5.88 2.16
CA ALA A 51 8.87 4.59 1.87
C ALA A 51 7.39 4.58 2.27
N ILE A 52 7.06 5.14 3.45
CA ILE A 52 5.68 5.27 3.92
C ILE A 52 4.85 6.13 2.96
N LYS A 53 5.37 7.28 2.51
CA LYS A 53 4.67 8.13 1.53
C LYS A 53 4.41 7.40 0.20
N LEU A 54 5.35 6.57 -0.24
CA LEU A 54 5.18 5.78 -1.46
C LEU A 54 4.15 4.65 -1.28
N LEU A 55 4.05 4.06 -0.09
CA LEU A 55 2.95 3.12 0.22
C LEU A 55 1.60 3.82 0.20
N ASP A 56 1.48 5.01 0.80
CA ASP A 56 0.24 5.79 0.76
C ASP A 56 -0.16 6.10 -0.68
N LYS A 57 0.81 6.49 -1.52
CA LYS A 57 0.54 6.75 -2.93
C LYS A 57 0.16 5.49 -3.71
N SER A 58 0.77 4.35 -3.38
CA SER A 58 0.40 3.05 -3.94
C SER A 58 -1.04 2.70 -3.60
N ASN A 59 -1.45 2.92 -2.34
CA ASN A 59 -2.82 2.66 -1.87
C ASN A 59 -3.85 3.52 -2.61
N GLU A 60 -3.57 4.80 -2.85
CA GLU A 60 -4.44 5.66 -3.66
C GLU A 60 -4.72 5.07 -5.05
N PHE A 61 -3.67 4.62 -5.76
CA PHE A 61 -3.82 4.02 -7.09
C PHE A 61 -4.53 2.67 -7.05
N LEU A 62 -4.23 1.83 -6.06
CA LEU A 62 -4.85 0.52 -5.91
C LEU A 62 -6.35 0.64 -5.63
N LEU A 63 -6.75 1.55 -4.75
CA LEU A 63 -8.16 1.80 -4.43
C LEU A 63 -8.90 2.46 -5.58
N ALA A 64 -8.26 3.35 -6.33
CA ALA A 64 -8.83 3.91 -7.56
C ALA A 64 -9.09 2.82 -8.60
N ALA A 65 -8.12 1.93 -8.83
CA ALA A 65 -8.27 0.81 -9.76
C ALA A 65 -9.37 -0.18 -9.31
N ASN A 66 -9.43 -0.52 -8.02
CA ASN A 66 -10.53 -1.34 -7.48
C ASN A 66 -11.90 -0.70 -7.73
N LYS A 67 -12.03 0.61 -7.47
CA LYS A 67 -13.27 1.35 -7.72
C LYS A 67 -13.67 1.37 -9.20
N GLU A 68 -12.72 1.59 -10.11
CA GLU A 68 -12.98 1.54 -11.55
C GLU A 68 -13.42 0.14 -11.99
N LEU A 69 -12.84 -0.92 -11.43
CA LEU A 69 -13.21 -2.31 -11.72
C LEU A 69 -14.55 -2.73 -11.12
N GLU A 70 -15.06 -2.04 -10.09
CA GLU A 70 -16.39 -2.29 -9.50
C GLU A 70 -17.53 -1.53 -10.20
N LEU A 71 -17.20 -0.47 -10.94
CA LEU A 71 -18.16 0.36 -11.68
C LEU A 71 -18.41 -0.12 -13.12
N ASN A 72 -17.55 -1.01 -13.64
CA ASN A 72 -17.63 -1.61 -14.97
C ASN A 72 -18.11 -3.06 -14.89
#